data_AF-A0A932MZ16-F1
#
_entry.id   AF-A0A932MZ16-F1
#
_cell.length_a   1.000
_cell.length_b   1.000
_cell.length_c   1.000
_cell.angle_alpha   90.00
_cell.angle_beta   90.00
_cell.angle_gamma   90.00
#
_symmetry.space_group_name_H-M   'P 1'
#
loop_
_entity.id
_entity.type
_entity.pdbx_description
1 polymer ?
#
loop_
_entity_poly.entity_id
_entity_poly.type
_entity_poly.pdbx_seq_one_letter_code
_entity_poly.pdbx_strand_id
1 'polypeptide(L)'
;MRLFGKIGISILLLFITFSCEEEVIQSIPVEQEFPFEISAADYSSSHFFLDTIYRHIFEDFHKEYPPYITSEMVANEINEVEVWILTHNIFEHGRRLAKTYFDLPSKQKRNSLYDSSSFTNLDTSIGKYEIGYFRRLEPGNEYRVQERTGILSFMIPLYQELAIAVSYSTLDNQYFGEFSGIDTNAIRPIILKLIKPININPYYKLAWDLMLKNIYKLDSSFSTLHEEDFDLEITFRTQNRVKDTLFMGGHLLRVVGFDNFADTGGATPDHRFDFLPMFTINKKYGEIIFPTLRPFDTGIKNYFVQNNPSVSVPDSLLFNALYDSMRTDARRSPKNRFFIKWRIQNH
;
A
#
# COMPACT_ATOMS: atom_id res chain seq x y z
N MET A 1 53.82 -55.96 75.42
CA MET A 1 52.70 -55.35 76.15
C MET A 1 52.61 -53.89 75.75
N ARG A 2 51.51 -53.49 75.07
CA ARG A 2 51.15 -52.11 74.60
C ARG A 2 52.08 -51.48 73.53
N LEU A 3 51.66 -50.60 72.61
CA LEU A 3 50.43 -50.32 71.83
C LEU A 3 50.79 -49.13 70.87
N PHE A 4 50.05 -48.97 69.77
CA PHE A 4 50.05 -47.84 68.79
C PHE A 4 51.22 -47.77 67.78
N GLY A 5 51.02 -47.51 66.49
CA GLY A 5 49.84 -47.18 65.70
C GLY A 5 50.29 -46.45 64.42
N LYS A 6 49.81 -46.85 63.23
CA LYS A 6 49.82 -46.02 62.01
C LYS A 6 48.63 -46.39 61.14
N ILE A 7 47.78 -45.40 60.90
CA ILE A 7 46.59 -45.43 60.06
C ILE A 7 47.04 -45.13 58.62
N GLY A 8 46.72 -46.00 57.67
CA GLY A 8 46.86 -45.77 56.24
C GLY A 8 45.49 -45.84 55.58
N ILE A 9 45.02 -44.72 55.04
CA ILE A 9 43.74 -44.59 54.33
C ILE A 9 43.92 -45.12 52.91
N SER A 10 43.14 -46.13 52.51
CA SER A 10 43.03 -46.60 51.11
C SER A 10 41.82 -45.94 50.45
N ILE A 11 42.06 -45.25 49.33
CA ILE A 11 41.04 -44.63 48.49
C ILE A 11 40.62 -45.64 47.43
N LEU A 12 39.34 -46.02 47.43
CA LEU A 12 38.72 -46.88 46.43
C LEU A 12 38.20 -46.00 45.27
N LEU A 13 38.79 -46.10 44.08
CA LEU A 13 38.28 -45.45 42.88
C LEU A 13 37.19 -46.33 42.23
N LEU A 14 35.96 -45.80 42.15
CA LEU A 14 34.84 -46.40 41.44
C LEU A 14 34.86 -45.90 39.99
N PHE A 15 35.08 -46.80 39.02
CA PHE A 15 34.95 -46.49 37.59
C PHE A 15 33.48 -46.70 37.17
N ILE A 16 32.80 -45.61 36.78
CA ILE A 16 31.48 -45.68 36.14
C ILE A 16 31.72 -45.52 34.64
N THR A 17 31.44 -46.56 33.85
CA THR A 17 31.42 -46.47 32.40
C THR A 17 30.05 -45.98 31.93
N PHE A 18 29.98 -44.79 31.36
CA PHE A 18 28.80 -44.32 30.64
C PHE A 18 28.81 -44.88 29.22
N SER A 19 27.76 -45.62 28.86
CA SER A 19 27.45 -45.95 27.47
C SER A 19 26.76 -44.71 26.87
N CYS A 20 27.36 -44.13 25.83
CA CYS A 20 26.79 -43.02 25.08
C CYS A 20 25.99 -43.62 23.91
N GLU A 21 24.67 -43.59 24.00
CA GLU A 21 23.81 -43.79 22.83
C GLU A 21 23.71 -42.44 22.11
N GLU A 22 24.28 -42.34 20.91
CA GLU A 22 24.06 -41.20 20.03
C GLU A 22 22.66 -41.33 19.41
N GLU A 23 21.70 -40.55 19.91
CA GLU A 23 20.49 -40.26 19.15
C GLU A 23 20.88 -39.42 17.92
N VAL A 24 20.74 -40.02 16.74
CA VAL A 24 20.82 -39.29 15.47
C VAL A 24 19.59 -38.38 15.39
N ILE A 25 19.76 -37.13 15.80
CA ILE A 25 18.79 -36.07 15.53
C ILE A 25 18.82 -35.85 14.01
N GLN A 26 17.84 -36.40 13.29
CA GLN A 26 17.55 -35.92 11.94
C GLN A 26 17.21 -34.43 12.06
N SER A 27 18.07 -33.59 11.51
CA SER A 27 17.78 -32.16 11.36
C SER A 27 16.53 -32.04 10.50
N ILE A 28 15.39 -31.83 11.14
CA ILE A 28 14.23 -31.23 10.47
C ILE A 28 14.76 -29.92 9.89
N PRO A 29 14.67 -29.67 8.58
CA PRO A 29 15.08 -28.38 8.03
C PRO A 29 14.27 -27.32 8.79
N VAL A 30 14.99 -26.38 9.42
CA VAL A 30 14.37 -25.18 10.00
C VAL A 30 13.56 -24.56 8.88
N GLU A 31 12.23 -24.65 8.97
CA GLU A 31 11.33 -23.93 8.09
C GLU A 31 11.79 -22.47 8.14
N GLN A 32 12.09 -21.85 6.99
CA GLN A 32 12.53 -20.46 6.97
C GLN A 32 11.41 -19.61 7.57
N GLU A 33 11.52 -19.28 8.86
CA GLU A 33 10.47 -18.57 9.56
C GLU A 33 10.39 -17.14 9.00
N PHE A 34 9.23 -16.80 8.46
CA PHE A 34 8.81 -15.43 8.22
C PHE A 34 8.11 -14.93 9.49
N PRO A 35 8.80 -14.18 10.36
CA PRO A 35 8.26 -13.82 11.67
C PRO A 35 7.12 -12.80 11.57
N PHE A 36 6.98 -12.14 10.41
CA PHE A 36 5.95 -11.15 10.17
C PHE A 36 4.98 -11.58 9.07
N GLU A 37 3.70 -11.32 9.32
CA GLU A 37 2.63 -11.64 8.40
C GLU A 37 1.52 -10.59 8.48
N ILE A 38 0.95 -10.25 7.32
CA ILE A 38 -0.23 -9.42 7.20
C ILE A 38 -1.22 -10.02 6.20
N SER A 39 -2.51 -9.95 6.49
CA SER A 39 -3.55 -10.38 5.55
C SER A 39 -3.66 -9.41 4.37
N ALA A 40 -4.00 -9.91 3.18
CA ALA A 40 -4.34 -9.04 2.06
C ALA A 40 -5.51 -8.08 2.36
N ALA A 41 -6.39 -8.39 3.33
CA ALA A 41 -7.44 -7.48 3.79
C ALA A 41 -6.91 -6.24 4.55
N ASP A 42 -5.65 -6.26 4.98
CA ASP A 42 -5.04 -5.28 5.89
C ASP A 42 -4.13 -4.28 5.17
N TYR A 43 -4.53 -3.87 3.96
CA TYR A 43 -3.89 -2.80 3.20
C TYR A 43 -3.82 -1.47 3.98
N SER A 44 -2.92 -0.57 3.60
CA SER A 44 -2.84 0.79 4.16
C SER A 44 -3.99 1.68 3.66
N SER A 45 -4.75 2.31 4.56
CA SER A 45 -5.88 3.19 4.21
C SER A 45 -5.51 4.65 3.98
N SER A 46 -4.23 4.99 3.97
CA SER A 46 -3.73 6.37 3.90
C SER A 46 -3.25 6.79 2.51
N HIS A 47 -3.65 6.07 1.45
CA HIS A 47 -3.20 6.34 0.09
C HIS A 47 -4.39 6.53 -0.86
N PHE A 48 -4.38 7.63 -1.60
CA PHE A 48 -5.42 8.00 -2.55
C PHE A 48 -4.79 8.53 -3.83
N PHE A 49 -5.44 8.34 -4.97
CA PHE A 49 -5.15 9.12 -6.16
C PHE A 49 -5.71 10.54 -6.05
N LEU A 50 -5.02 11.53 -6.63
CA LEU A 50 -5.53 12.91 -6.73
C LEU A 50 -6.71 13.07 -7.72
N ASP A 51 -6.81 12.16 -8.69
CA ASP A 51 -7.85 12.13 -9.71
C ASP A 51 -7.94 10.72 -10.30
N THR A 52 -9.10 10.40 -10.85
CA THR A 52 -9.36 9.17 -11.60
C THR A 52 -8.38 8.90 -12.74
N ILE A 53 -7.85 9.94 -13.40
CA ILE A 53 -6.86 9.80 -14.49
C ILE A 53 -5.58 9.09 -14.02
N TYR A 54 -5.21 9.25 -12.74
CA TYR A 54 -3.99 8.68 -12.22
C TYR A 54 -4.07 7.16 -12.03
N ARG A 55 -5.28 6.58 -12.07
CA ARG A 55 -5.47 5.13 -11.96
C ARG A 55 -4.85 4.40 -13.15
N HIS A 56 -5.11 4.85 -14.38
CA HIS A 56 -4.49 4.22 -15.55
C HIS A 56 -3.04 4.63 -15.72
N ILE A 57 -2.68 5.88 -15.38
CA ILE A 57 -1.28 6.30 -15.34
C ILE A 57 -0.45 5.41 -14.40
N PHE A 58 -1.00 5.03 -13.24
CA PHE A 58 -0.35 4.10 -12.32
C PHE A 58 -0.13 2.73 -12.97
N GLU A 59 -1.16 2.14 -13.58
CA GLU A 59 -1.03 0.84 -14.25
C GLU A 59 -0.03 0.90 -15.41
N ASP A 60 -0.06 1.97 -16.21
CA ASP A 60 0.87 2.18 -17.33
C ASP A 60 2.31 2.35 -16.84
N PHE A 61 2.52 3.11 -15.76
CA PHE A 61 3.84 3.31 -15.16
C PHE A 61 4.44 1.99 -14.66
N HIS A 62 3.60 1.06 -14.20
CA HIS A 62 4.04 -0.22 -13.65
C HIS A 62 4.04 -1.38 -14.66
N LYS A 63 3.88 -1.12 -15.96
CA LYS A 63 3.91 -2.17 -17.00
C LYS A 63 5.29 -2.81 -17.17
N GLU A 64 6.34 -2.02 -16.97
CA GLU A 64 7.72 -2.45 -17.16
C GLU A 64 8.66 -1.65 -16.25
N TYR A 65 9.88 -2.17 -16.11
CA TYR A 65 10.93 -1.51 -15.34
C TYR A 65 12.24 -1.50 -16.14
N PRO A 66 12.96 -0.36 -16.21
CA PRO A 66 12.53 0.96 -15.77
C PRO A 66 11.25 1.45 -16.49
N PRO A 67 10.41 2.28 -15.86
CA PRO A 67 9.14 2.72 -16.46
C PRO A 67 9.34 3.50 -17.76
N TYR A 68 8.57 3.17 -18.81
CA TYR A 68 8.48 4.00 -20.00
C TYR A 68 7.57 5.20 -19.78
N ILE A 69 8.17 6.38 -19.79
CA ILE A 69 7.49 7.64 -19.47
C ILE A 69 6.79 8.18 -20.72
N THR A 70 5.46 8.12 -20.74
CA THR A 70 4.64 8.62 -21.85
C THR A 70 4.42 10.13 -21.79
N SER A 71 4.05 10.75 -22.91
CA SER A 71 3.68 12.17 -22.94
C SER A 71 2.48 12.50 -22.06
N GLU A 72 1.54 11.54 -21.89
CA GLU A 72 0.38 11.71 -21.00
C GLU A 72 0.81 11.78 -19.53
N MET A 73 1.77 10.94 -19.11
CA MET A 73 2.34 11.01 -17.76
C MET A 73 3.01 12.36 -17.51
N VAL A 74 3.78 12.85 -18.47
CA VAL A 74 4.46 14.15 -18.35
C VAL A 74 3.45 15.30 -18.28
N ALA A 75 2.42 15.30 -19.12
CA ALA A 75 1.40 16.35 -19.13
C ALA A 75 0.59 16.41 -17.82
N ASN A 76 0.36 15.24 -17.19
CA ASN A 76 -0.40 15.11 -15.95
C ASN A 76 0.48 15.07 -14.69
N GLU A 77 1.81 15.17 -14.82
CA GLU A 77 2.71 15.22 -13.67
C GLU A 77 2.37 16.44 -12.81
N ILE A 78 2.25 16.22 -11.51
CA ILE A 78 1.78 17.24 -10.56
C ILE A 78 2.90 18.25 -10.33
N ASN A 79 2.59 19.52 -10.57
CA ASN A 79 3.52 20.63 -10.37
C ASN A 79 3.40 21.26 -8.98
N GLU A 80 2.17 21.45 -8.49
CA GLU A 80 1.90 22.08 -7.19
C GLU A 80 0.63 21.45 -6.60
N VAL A 81 0.58 21.24 -5.29
CA VAL A 81 -0.59 20.69 -4.59
C VAL A 81 -0.71 21.22 -3.17
N GLU A 82 -1.88 21.76 -2.82
CA GLU A 82 -2.31 22.00 -1.44
C GLU A 82 -3.36 20.97 -1.06
N VAL A 83 -3.14 20.32 0.08
CA VAL A 83 -4.06 19.33 0.63
C VAL A 83 -4.79 19.91 1.82
N TRP A 84 -6.09 19.66 1.89
CA TRP A 84 -6.99 20.20 2.88
C TRP A 84 -7.75 19.06 3.55
N ILE A 85 -7.80 19.08 4.87
CA ILE A 85 -8.59 18.14 5.66
C ILE A 85 -9.71 18.88 6.39
N LEU A 86 -10.90 18.29 6.39
CA LEU A 86 -12.03 18.81 7.14
C LEU A 86 -11.67 18.86 8.62
N THR A 87 -12.07 19.93 9.30
CA THR A 87 -11.84 20.11 10.73
C THR A 87 -13.09 20.61 11.43
N HIS A 88 -13.42 19.96 12.54
CA HIS A 88 -14.44 20.44 13.48
C HIS A 88 -13.85 21.32 14.57
N ASN A 89 -12.51 21.45 14.64
CA ASN A 89 -11.84 22.31 15.61
C ASN A 89 -12.01 23.78 15.22
N ILE A 90 -12.85 24.50 15.98
CA ILE A 90 -13.13 25.91 15.71
C ILE A 90 -11.93 26.84 15.99
N PHE A 91 -10.96 26.36 16.77
CA PHE A 91 -9.74 27.08 17.14
C PHE A 91 -8.56 26.78 16.19
N GLU A 92 -8.76 25.92 15.20
CA GLU A 92 -7.74 25.60 14.20
C GLU A 92 -7.34 26.84 13.42
N HIS A 93 -6.08 27.24 13.51
CA HIS A 93 -5.56 28.40 12.79
C HIS A 93 -5.54 28.14 11.28
N GLY A 94 -5.87 29.17 10.49
CA GLY A 94 -5.84 29.08 9.03
C GLY A 94 -6.94 28.22 8.40
N ARG A 95 -7.92 27.73 9.18
CA ARG A 95 -9.08 27.03 8.62
C ARG A 95 -9.91 27.94 7.72
N ARG A 96 -10.42 27.40 6.61
CA ARG A 96 -11.30 28.11 5.68
C ARG A 96 -12.56 27.33 5.44
N LEU A 97 -13.68 28.03 5.27
CA LEU A 97 -14.88 27.42 4.72
C LEU A 97 -14.57 27.00 3.28
N ALA A 98 -14.88 25.76 2.92
CA ALA A 98 -14.67 25.23 1.58
C ALA A 98 -15.93 24.55 1.05
N LYS A 99 -16.14 24.65 -0.26
CA LYS A 99 -17.05 23.79 -1.02
C LYS A 99 -16.21 22.89 -1.90
N THR A 100 -16.44 21.59 -1.79
CA THR A 100 -15.58 20.59 -2.43
C THR A 100 -16.42 19.74 -3.38
N TYR A 101 -15.88 19.46 -4.57
CA TYR A 101 -16.59 18.70 -5.60
C TYR A 101 -15.67 17.63 -6.15
N PHE A 102 -16.19 16.42 -6.35
CA PHE A 102 -15.42 15.34 -6.93
C PHE A 102 -15.08 15.61 -8.41
N ASP A 103 -16.12 15.92 -9.20
CA ASP A 103 -16.04 16.16 -10.64
C ASP A 103 -15.68 17.62 -10.99
N LEU A 104 -14.87 18.27 -10.15
CA LEU A 104 -14.48 19.67 -10.36
C LEU A 104 -13.65 19.82 -11.67
N PRO A 105 -14.09 20.64 -12.65
CA PRO A 105 -13.36 20.81 -13.89
C PRO A 105 -12.07 21.61 -13.69
N SER A 106 -11.10 21.41 -14.59
CA SER A 106 -9.89 22.22 -14.61
C SER A 106 -10.16 23.64 -15.11
N LYS A 107 -9.31 24.56 -14.67
CA LYS A 107 -9.19 25.92 -15.18
C LYS A 107 -7.88 26.04 -15.93
N GLN A 108 -7.83 26.96 -16.89
CA GLN A 108 -6.64 27.24 -17.70
C GLN A 108 -5.72 28.29 -17.07
N LYS A 109 -6.16 28.98 -16.01
CA LYS A 109 -5.40 30.04 -15.34
C LYS A 109 -5.37 29.80 -13.84
N ARG A 110 -4.17 29.74 -13.27
CA ARG A 110 -3.95 29.61 -11.81
C ARG A 110 -4.80 30.59 -11.01
N ASN A 111 -4.71 31.88 -11.36
CA ASN A 111 -5.30 33.00 -10.61
C ASN A 111 -6.78 33.26 -10.91
N SER A 112 -7.45 32.37 -11.66
CA SER A 112 -8.89 32.46 -11.85
C SER A 112 -9.63 31.79 -10.71
N LEU A 113 -10.69 32.43 -10.22
CA LEU A 113 -11.63 31.83 -9.28
C LEU A 113 -12.71 31.08 -10.05
N TYR A 114 -13.29 30.04 -9.45
CA TYR A 114 -14.49 29.43 -10.00
C TYR A 114 -15.69 30.36 -9.78
N ASP A 115 -16.54 30.47 -10.80
CA ASP A 115 -17.77 31.26 -10.76
C ASP A 115 -19.01 30.36 -10.67
N SER A 116 -20.18 30.95 -10.53
CA SER A 116 -21.45 30.21 -10.48
C SER A 116 -21.71 29.34 -11.71
N SER A 117 -21.19 29.74 -12.89
CA SER A 117 -21.36 28.97 -14.13
C SER A 117 -20.58 27.66 -14.11
N SER A 118 -19.45 27.64 -13.38
CA SER A 118 -18.59 26.48 -13.20
C SER A 118 -19.25 25.33 -12.42
N PHE A 119 -20.35 25.60 -11.71
CA PHE A 119 -21.02 24.64 -10.85
C PHE A 119 -22.35 24.11 -11.41
N THR A 120 -22.83 24.64 -12.55
CA THR A 120 -24.20 24.41 -13.04
C THR A 120 -24.55 22.94 -13.26
N ASN A 121 -23.54 22.11 -13.56
CA ASN A 121 -23.69 20.68 -13.83
C ASN A 121 -22.95 19.78 -12.82
N LEU A 122 -22.48 20.32 -11.69
CA LEU A 122 -21.77 19.51 -10.71
C LEU A 122 -22.74 18.70 -9.86
N ASP A 123 -22.42 17.42 -9.73
CA ASP A 123 -23.18 16.49 -8.89
C ASP A 123 -22.91 16.78 -7.41
N THR A 124 -23.97 17.15 -6.69
CA THR A 124 -23.94 17.46 -5.25
C THR A 124 -24.54 16.34 -4.40
N SER A 125 -24.73 15.16 -4.96
CA SER A 125 -25.15 13.98 -4.21
C SER A 125 -24.10 13.55 -3.17
N ILE A 126 -24.57 12.82 -2.16
CA ILE A 126 -23.73 12.33 -1.06
C ILE A 126 -22.56 11.52 -1.63
N GLY A 127 -21.36 11.77 -1.11
CA GLY A 127 -20.13 11.12 -1.56
C GLY A 127 -19.42 11.81 -2.72
N LYS A 128 -20.04 12.83 -3.34
CA LYS A 128 -19.44 13.64 -4.43
C LYS A 128 -19.26 15.12 -4.08
N TYR A 129 -19.84 15.56 -2.97
CA TYR A 129 -19.80 16.93 -2.50
C TYR A 129 -19.69 17.00 -0.99
N GLU A 130 -18.83 17.89 -0.50
CA GLU A 130 -18.74 18.23 0.93
C GLU A 130 -18.61 19.74 1.11
N ILE A 131 -19.21 20.25 2.18
CA ILE A 131 -19.07 21.64 2.62
C ILE A 131 -18.70 21.66 4.11
N GLY A 132 -17.71 22.47 4.46
CA GLY A 132 -17.26 22.56 5.85
C GLY A 132 -16.03 23.42 6.00
N TYR A 133 -15.53 23.52 7.23
CA TYR A 133 -14.23 24.14 7.47
C TYR A 133 -13.13 23.11 7.23
N PHE A 134 -12.13 23.50 6.45
CA PHE A 134 -10.95 22.69 6.18
C PHE A 134 -9.71 23.45 6.64
N ARG A 135 -8.74 22.72 7.17
CA ARG A 135 -7.38 23.21 7.41
C ARG A 135 -6.44 22.67 6.35
N ARG A 136 -5.45 23.48 5.96
CA ARG A 136 -4.39 23.03 5.08
C ARG A 136 -3.47 22.08 5.85
N LEU A 137 -3.07 21.00 5.20
CA LEU A 137 -2.05 20.09 5.71
C LEU A 137 -0.66 20.60 5.36
N GLU A 138 0.33 20.22 6.17
CA GLU A 138 1.73 20.54 5.90
C GLU A 138 2.40 19.47 5.00
N PRO A 139 2.93 19.84 3.82
CA PRO A 139 3.67 18.90 2.97
C PRO A 139 4.94 18.41 3.67
N GLY A 140 5.26 17.13 3.51
CA GLY A 140 6.43 16.50 4.12
C GLY A 140 6.27 16.10 5.59
N ASN A 141 5.35 16.75 6.32
CA ASN A 141 5.01 16.43 7.72
C ASN A 141 3.71 15.61 7.83
N GLU A 142 2.66 16.05 7.14
CA GLU A 142 1.33 15.46 7.26
C GLU A 142 0.91 14.67 6.01
N TYR A 143 1.46 15.02 4.84
CA TYR A 143 1.24 14.28 3.60
C TYR A 143 2.47 14.33 2.69
N ARG A 144 2.47 13.44 1.70
CA ARG A 144 3.42 13.40 0.59
C ARG A 144 2.71 13.04 -0.71
N VAL A 145 3.31 13.42 -1.83
CA VAL A 145 2.77 13.14 -3.16
C VAL A 145 3.85 12.44 -3.99
N GLN A 146 3.43 11.50 -4.84
CA GLN A 146 4.24 11.02 -5.95
C GLN A 146 3.71 11.68 -7.21
N GLU A 147 4.47 12.63 -7.74
CA GLU A 147 3.99 13.63 -8.70
C GLU A 147 3.57 12.99 -10.03
N ARG A 148 4.28 11.95 -10.47
CA ARG A 148 4.03 11.29 -11.75
C ARG A 148 2.85 10.32 -11.70
N THR A 149 2.72 9.56 -10.62
CA THR A 149 1.66 8.55 -10.46
C THR A 149 0.42 9.09 -9.74
N GLY A 150 0.46 10.33 -9.27
CA GLY A 150 -0.63 11.01 -8.60
C GLY A 150 -1.06 10.41 -7.26
N ILE A 151 -0.17 9.65 -6.61
CA ILE A 151 -0.43 9.04 -5.32
C ILE A 151 -0.24 10.09 -4.22
N LEU A 152 -1.33 10.46 -3.56
CA LEU A 152 -1.36 11.24 -2.32
C LEU A 152 -1.35 10.28 -1.12
N SER A 153 -0.31 10.37 -0.30
CA SER A 153 -0.15 9.55 0.90
C SER A 153 -0.15 10.40 2.16
N PHE A 154 -0.94 9.99 3.16
CA PHE A 154 -1.08 10.69 4.43
C PHE A 154 -0.17 10.06 5.49
N MET A 155 0.47 10.93 6.27
CA MET A 155 1.36 10.58 7.38
C MET A 155 0.71 10.87 8.74
N ILE A 156 -0.52 11.40 8.71
CA ILE A 156 -1.42 11.55 9.86
C ILE A 156 -2.53 10.49 9.82
N PRO A 157 -3.15 10.17 10.97
CA PRO A 157 -4.34 9.33 11.00
C PRO A 157 -5.50 9.95 10.19
N LEU A 158 -6.21 9.12 9.43
CA LEU A 158 -7.40 9.51 8.69
C LEU A 158 -8.63 8.83 9.28
N TYR A 159 -9.47 9.61 9.96
CA TYR A 159 -10.74 9.13 10.49
C TYR A 159 -11.86 9.14 9.42
N GLN A 160 -12.91 8.35 9.64
CA GLN A 160 -13.96 8.19 8.62
C GLN A 160 -14.76 9.48 8.41
N GLU A 161 -15.00 10.23 9.48
CA GLU A 161 -15.73 11.49 9.53
C GLU A 161 -14.99 12.68 8.89
N LEU A 162 -13.71 12.53 8.54
CA LEU A 162 -12.93 13.61 7.94
C LEU A 162 -12.96 13.55 6.42
N ALA A 163 -13.38 14.62 5.76
CA ALA A 163 -13.23 14.76 4.31
C ALA A 163 -11.84 15.29 3.95
N ILE A 164 -11.38 14.96 2.74
CA ILE A 164 -10.10 15.41 2.19
C ILE A 164 -10.35 16.01 0.82
N ALA A 165 -9.81 17.19 0.60
CA ALA A 165 -9.89 17.90 -0.66
C ALA A 165 -8.53 18.51 -1.02
N VAL A 166 -8.38 18.90 -2.28
CA VAL A 166 -7.13 19.43 -2.81
C VAL A 166 -7.36 20.61 -3.73
N SER A 167 -6.34 21.44 -3.87
CA SER A 167 -6.11 22.25 -5.06
C SER A 167 -4.76 21.86 -5.65
N TYR A 168 -4.68 21.59 -6.94
CA TYR A 168 -3.42 21.19 -7.57
C TYR A 168 -3.29 21.71 -9.00
N SER A 169 -2.07 21.64 -9.51
CA SER A 169 -1.75 21.95 -10.90
C SER A 169 -0.89 20.87 -11.54
N THR A 170 -0.96 20.76 -12.86
CA THR A 170 -0.11 19.85 -13.65
C THR A 170 0.95 20.63 -14.43
N LEU A 171 1.96 19.93 -14.96
CA LEU A 171 2.96 20.53 -15.85
C LEU A 171 2.35 21.08 -17.16
N ASP A 172 1.18 20.58 -17.58
CA ASP A 172 0.41 21.12 -18.72
C ASP A 172 -0.48 22.33 -18.35
N ASN A 173 -0.20 23.00 -17.22
CA ASN A 173 -0.94 24.19 -16.78
C ASN A 173 -2.45 23.98 -16.60
N GLN A 174 -2.87 22.77 -16.24
CA GLN A 174 -4.23 22.54 -15.75
C GLN A 174 -4.30 22.84 -14.27
N TYR A 175 -5.35 23.55 -13.84
CA TYR A 175 -5.52 23.96 -12.44
C TYR A 175 -6.85 23.44 -11.90
N PHE A 176 -6.82 22.68 -10.81
CA PHE A 176 -8.01 22.17 -10.13
C PHE A 176 -8.10 22.78 -8.73
N GLY A 177 -9.28 23.24 -8.35
CA GLY A 177 -9.45 23.95 -7.08
C GLY A 177 -8.86 25.37 -7.10
N GLU A 178 -8.93 26.04 -5.97
CA GLU A 178 -8.40 27.38 -5.75
C GLU A 178 -7.30 27.30 -4.70
N PHE A 179 -6.11 27.77 -5.04
CA PHE A 179 -5.00 27.83 -4.11
C PHE A 179 -5.23 28.94 -3.06
N SER A 180 -4.90 28.66 -1.81
CA SER A 180 -5.15 29.58 -0.69
C SER A 180 -4.46 30.94 -0.81
N GLY A 181 -3.32 31.01 -1.49
CA GLY A 181 -2.60 32.26 -1.72
C GLY A 181 -3.27 33.22 -2.73
N ILE A 182 -4.31 32.79 -3.45
CA ILE A 182 -4.95 33.57 -4.52
C ILE A 182 -6.13 34.38 -3.97
N ASP A 183 -6.98 33.74 -3.18
CA ASP A 183 -8.13 34.41 -2.55
C ASP A 183 -7.89 34.55 -1.05
N THR A 184 -7.56 35.76 -0.61
CA THR A 184 -7.37 36.09 0.81
C THR A 184 -8.68 36.45 1.51
N ASN A 185 -9.82 36.45 0.82
CA ASN A 185 -11.12 36.71 1.42
C ASN A 185 -11.60 35.50 2.24
N ALA A 186 -11.43 35.56 3.55
CA ALA A 186 -11.80 34.48 4.47
C ALA A 186 -13.33 34.22 4.55
N ILE A 187 -14.18 35.14 4.07
CA ILE A 187 -15.64 34.98 4.08
C ILE A 187 -16.10 34.11 2.92
N ARG A 188 -15.44 34.20 1.76
CA ARG A 188 -15.81 33.42 0.57
C ARG A 188 -15.36 31.96 0.76
N PRO A 189 -16.25 30.97 0.56
CA PRO A 189 -15.83 29.59 0.53
C PRO A 189 -14.80 29.35 -0.57
N ILE A 190 -13.68 28.73 -0.23
CA ILE A 190 -12.71 28.26 -1.22
C ILE A 190 -13.25 27.03 -1.95
N ILE A 191 -12.99 26.93 -3.25
CA ILE A 191 -13.44 25.79 -4.05
C ILE A 191 -12.31 24.78 -4.19
N LEU A 192 -12.55 23.53 -3.83
CA LEU A 192 -11.55 22.47 -3.86
C LEU A 192 -12.06 21.23 -4.60
N LYS A 193 -11.14 20.41 -5.10
CA LYS A 193 -11.48 19.09 -5.63
C LYS A 193 -11.54 18.08 -4.48
N LEU A 194 -12.64 17.33 -4.37
CA LEU A 194 -12.84 16.33 -3.33
C LEU A 194 -12.08 15.04 -3.69
N ILE A 195 -11.33 14.49 -2.73
CA ILE A 195 -10.61 13.20 -2.87
C ILE A 195 -11.27 12.11 -2.04
N LYS A 196 -11.63 12.44 -0.79
CA LYS A 196 -12.28 11.52 0.16
C LYS A 196 -13.47 12.23 0.81
N PRO A 197 -14.72 11.76 0.63
CA PRO A 197 -15.86 12.26 1.38
C PRO A 197 -15.84 11.76 2.83
N ILE A 198 -16.73 12.32 3.67
CA ILE A 198 -16.97 11.74 4.99
C ILE A 198 -17.62 10.36 4.82
N ASN A 199 -17.34 9.44 5.75
CA ASN A 199 -17.92 8.10 5.77
C ASN A 199 -17.81 7.37 4.42
N ILE A 200 -16.65 7.50 3.77
CA ILE A 200 -16.35 6.88 2.48
C ILE A 200 -16.66 5.37 2.51
N ASN A 201 -17.38 4.90 1.49
CA ASN A 201 -17.83 3.52 1.39
C ASN A 201 -17.92 3.07 -0.09
N PRO A 202 -18.06 1.75 -0.37
CA PRO A 202 -18.06 1.21 -1.72
C PRO A 202 -19.20 1.66 -2.65
N TYR A 203 -20.26 2.29 -2.11
CA TYR A 203 -21.33 2.87 -2.93
C TYR A 203 -20.90 4.20 -3.57
N TYR A 204 -19.96 4.92 -2.96
CA TYR A 204 -19.37 6.15 -3.51
C TYR A 204 -18.27 5.79 -4.51
N LYS A 205 -18.66 5.15 -5.63
CA LYS A 205 -17.73 4.49 -6.57
C LYS A 205 -16.51 5.33 -6.94
N LEU A 206 -16.72 6.57 -7.36
CA LEU A 206 -15.62 7.42 -7.80
C LEU A 206 -14.58 7.67 -6.68
N ALA A 207 -15.04 8.06 -5.48
CA ALA A 207 -14.15 8.27 -4.34
C ALA A 207 -13.53 6.96 -3.83
N TRP A 208 -14.31 5.87 -3.83
CA TRP A 208 -13.85 4.55 -3.41
C TRP A 208 -12.73 4.04 -4.33
N ASP A 209 -12.82 4.33 -5.62
CA ASP A 209 -11.80 4.01 -6.62
C ASP A 209 -10.56 4.90 -6.49
N LEU A 210 -10.63 6.10 -5.90
CA LEU A 210 -9.41 6.84 -5.59
C LEU A 210 -8.58 6.20 -4.48
N MET A 211 -9.22 5.45 -3.56
CA MET A 211 -8.51 4.78 -2.47
C MET A 211 -7.69 3.59 -2.99
N LEU A 212 -6.36 3.67 -2.83
CA LEU A 212 -5.43 2.59 -3.13
C LEU A 212 -5.54 1.47 -2.09
N LYS A 213 -5.61 0.23 -2.57
CA LYS A 213 -5.78 -1.00 -1.74
C LYS A 213 -4.70 -2.04 -2.05
N ASN A 214 -3.63 -1.56 -2.66
CA ASN A 214 -2.49 -2.30 -3.19
C ASN A 214 -1.18 -1.81 -2.55
N ILE A 215 -1.25 -1.03 -1.47
CA ILE A 215 -0.09 -0.56 -0.69
C ILE A 215 -0.24 -1.11 0.73
N TYR A 216 0.83 -1.71 1.27
CA TYR A 216 0.84 -2.32 2.59
C TYR A 216 2.01 -1.76 3.40
N LYS A 217 1.74 -1.44 4.65
CA LYS A 217 2.77 -0.99 5.59
C LYS A 217 3.32 -2.20 6.33
N LEU A 218 4.63 -2.40 6.25
CA LEU A 218 5.34 -3.51 6.87
C LEU A 218 5.88 -3.10 8.26
N ASP A 219 6.91 -2.26 8.31
CA ASP A 219 7.47 -1.68 9.55
C ASP A 219 8.31 -0.43 9.21
N SER A 220 8.42 0.54 10.13
CA SER A 220 9.30 1.71 9.98
C SER A 220 10.81 1.40 10.00
N SER A 221 11.20 0.23 10.48
CA SER A 221 12.59 -0.24 10.59
C SER A 221 13.24 -0.52 9.22
N PHE A 222 12.46 -0.43 8.14
CA PHE A 222 12.88 -0.65 6.75
C PHE A 222 13.75 0.46 6.15
N SER A 223 13.83 1.62 6.80
CA SER A 223 14.60 2.74 6.26
C SER A 223 16.10 2.42 6.09
N THR A 224 16.64 1.52 6.91
CA THR A 224 18.06 1.07 6.88
C THR A 224 18.26 -0.29 6.23
N LEU A 225 17.20 -0.92 5.73
CA LEU A 225 17.23 -2.27 5.19
C LEU A 225 18.04 -2.34 3.89
N HIS A 226 18.99 -3.28 3.78
CA HIS A 226 19.60 -3.61 2.51
C HIS A 226 18.72 -4.61 1.76
N GLU A 227 18.80 -4.61 0.42
CA GLU A 227 17.94 -5.45 -0.41
C GLU A 227 18.17 -6.93 -0.12
N GLU A 228 19.43 -7.32 0.02
CA GLU A 228 19.88 -8.68 0.34
C GLU A 228 19.33 -9.22 1.68
N ASP A 229 18.99 -8.33 2.61
CA ASP A 229 18.46 -8.69 3.93
C ASP A 229 16.95 -8.92 3.90
N PHE A 230 16.28 -8.53 2.81
CA PHE A 230 14.83 -8.57 2.70
C PHE A 230 14.34 -9.75 1.89
N ASP A 231 13.38 -10.46 2.46
CA ASP A 231 12.70 -11.55 1.79
C ASP A 231 11.20 -11.42 2.01
N LEU A 232 10.42 -11.57 0.95
CA LEU A 232 8.98 -11.41 0.93
C LEU A 232 8.34 -12.58 0.20
N GLU A 233 7.34 -13.16 0.84
CA GLU A 233 6.55 -14.26 0.30
C GLU A 233 5.07 -13.87 0.25
N ILE A 234 4.38 -14.38 -0.78
CA ILE A 234 2.93 -14.30 -0.88
C ILE A 234 2.40 -15.71 -0.74
N THR A 235 1.52 -15.92 0.24
CA THR A 235 0.92 -17.23 0.49
C THR A 235 -0.58 -17.20 0.31
N PHE A 236 -1.13 -18.33 -0.12
CA PHE A 236 -2.55 -18.61 -0.22
C PHE A 236 -2.93 -19.79 0.67
N ARG A 237 -3.78 -19.55 1.67
CA ARG A 237 -4.21 -20.56 2.63
C ARG A 237 -5.46 -21.27 2.14
N THR A 238 -5.51 -22.57 2.33
CA THR A 238 -6.70 -23.43 2.17
C THR A 238 -7.02 -24.06 3.51
N GLN A 239 -8.18 -24.73 3.65
CA GLN A 239 -8.62 -25.31 4.94
C GLN A 239 -7.53 -26.15 5.62
N ASN A 240 -6.66 -26.83 4.86
CA ASN A 240 -5.65 -27.73 5.41
C ASN A 240 -4.22 -27.49 4.87
N ARG A 241 -3.97 -26.46 4.05
CA ARG A 241 -2.65 -26.25 3.41
C ARG A 241 -2.36 -24.78 3.18
N VAL A 242 -1.11 -24.37 3.41
CA VAL A 242 -0.52 -23.13 2.91
C VAL A 242 0.09 -23.44 1.53
N LYS A 243 -0.08 -22.54 0.57
CA LYS A 243 0.50 -22.66 -0.77
C LYS A 243 1.18 -21.35 -1.14
N ASP A 244 2.34 -21.44 -1.75
CA ASP A 244 3.12 -20.37 -2.39
C ASP A 244 2.87 -20.31 -3.92
N THR A 245 2.16 -21.29 -4.46
CA THR A 245 1.89 -21.48 -5.89
C THR A 245 0.38 -21.60 -6.15
N LEU A 246 -0.08 -20.99 -7.25
CA LEU A 246 -1.47 -21.16 -7.71
C LEU A 246 -1.65 -22.40 -8.57
N PHE A 247 -2.93 -22.79 -8.72
CA PHE A 247 -3.37 -23.78 -9.71
C PHE A 247 -2.84 -23.34 -11.10
N MET A 248 -2.05 -24.19 -11.77
CA MET A 248 -1.19 -23.94 -12.96
C MET A 248 0.31 -23.67 -12.69
N GLY A 249 0.78 -23.72 -11.44
CA GLY A 249 2.22 -23.75 -11.13
C GLY A 249 2.94 -22.40 -11.13
N GLY A 250 2.21 -21.29 -11.28
CA GLY A 250 2.76 -19.95 -11.13
C GLY A 250 3.06 -19.63 -9.67
N HIS A 251 4.29 -19.20 -9.38
CA HIS A 251 4.69 -18.67 -8.08
C HIS A 251 3.87 -17.42 -7.74
N LEU A 252 3.37 -17.32 -6.52
CA LEU A 252 2.43 -16.26 -6.13
C LEU A 252 3.03 -14.87 -6.24
N LEU A 253 4.34 -14.69 -6.00
CA LEU A 253 5.03 -13.41 -6.24
C LEU A 253 4.84 -12.95 -7.68
N ARG A 254 5.07 -13.84 -8.65
CA ARG A 254 4.87 -13.54 -10.06
C ARG A 254 3.43 -13.24 -10.40
N VAL A 255 2.49 -14.03 -9.86
CA VAL A 255 1.05 -13.85 -10.12
C VAL A 255 0.58 -12.45 -9.69
N VAL A 256 1.04 -11.95 -8.54
CA VAL A 256 0.64 -10.64 -8.01
C VAL A 256 1.49 -9.49 -8.52
N GLY A 257 2.50 -9.80 -9.34
CA GLY A 257 3.33 -8.83 -10.05
C GLY A 257 4.66 -8.48 -9.39
N PHE A 258 5.05 -9.14 -8.32
CA PHE A 258 6.28 -8.88 -7.57
C PHE A 258 7.53 -9.61 -8.06
N ASP A 259 7.41 -10.44 -9.09
CA ASP A 259 8.51 -11.20 -9.71
C ASP A 259 8.28 -11.18 -11.24
N ASN A 260 8.37 -9.99 -11.81
CA ASN A 260 8.03 -9.68 -13.20
C ASN A 260 9.06 -8.77 -13.89
N PHE A 261 9.91 -8.09 -13.13
CA PHE A 261 10.78 -7.03 -13.61
C PHE A 261 12.24 -7.48 -13.61
N ALA A 262 12.99 -7.10 -14.64
CA ALA A 262 14.42 -7.40 -14.72
C ALA A 262 15.25 -6.20 -14.26
N ASP A 263 16.33 -6.46 -13.53
CA ASP A 263 17.25 -5.39 -13.08
C ASP A 263 17.99 -4.70 -14.23
N THR A 264 18.25 -5.38 -15.35
CA THR A 264 18.66 -4.82 -16.65
C THR A 264 18.97 -5.97 -17.62
N GLY A 265 18.39 -5.96 -18.83
CA GLY A 265 18.90 -6.77 -19.95
C GLY A 265 18.47 -8.25 -20.01
N GLY A 266 17.49 -8.66 -19.20
CA GLY A 266 16.81 -9.95 -19.32
C GLY A 266 17.01 -10.84 -18.09
N ALA A 267 16.01 -10.86 -17.22
CA ALA A 267 15.88 -11.89 -16.19
C ALA A 267 14.53 -12.60 -16.36
N THR A 268 14.61 -13.92 -16.41
CA THR A 268 13.51 -14.84 -16.14
C THR A 268 13.05 -14.66 -14.69
N PRO A 269 11.75 -14.81 -14.40
CA PRO A 269 11.24 -14.85 -13.03
C PRO A 269 12.09 -15.77 -12.16
N ASP A 270 12.60 -15.25 -11.05
CA ASP A 270 13.58 -15.91 -10.19
C ASP A 270 12.97 -16.33 -8.83
N HIS A 271 11.66 -16.12 -8.67
CA HIS A 271 10.89 -16.38 -7.47
C HIS A 271 11.31 -15.54 -6.25
N ARG A 272 12.01 -14.43 -6.47
CA ARG A 272 12.31 -13.45 -5.44
C ARG A 272 11.48 -12.20 -5.65
N PHE A 273 11.38 -11.39 -4.61
CA PHE A 273 10.70 -10.11 -4.68
C PHE A 273 11.59 -9.11 -5.42
N ASP A 274 11.06 -8.50 -6.49
CA ASP A 274 11.69 -7.42 -7.22
C ASP A 274 11.80 -6.19 -6.29
N PHE A 275 12.96 -5.95 -5.69
CA PHE A 275 13.17 -4.87 -4.72
C PHE A 275 13.50 -3.55 -5.43
N LEU A 276 12.47 -2.87 -5.93
CA LEU A 276 12.62 -1.69 -6.77
C LEU A 276 12.16 -0.43 -6.02
N PRO A 277 13.10 0.44 -5.56
CA PRO A 277 12.76 1.63 -4.80
C PRO A 277 11.78 2.55 -5.54
N MET A 278 10.77 3.03 -4.81
CA MET A 278 9.67 3.87 -5.32
C MET A 278 8.79 3.21 -6.39
N PHE A 279 8.98 1.92 -6.65
CA PHE A 279 8.22 1.16 -7.64
C PHE A 279 7.48 0.00 -6.98
N THR A 280 8.19 -0.97 -6.39
CA THR A 280 7.58 -2.05 -5.59
C THR A 280 7.75 -1.85 -4.08
N ILE A 281 8.71 -1.00 -3.66
CA ILE A 281 8.96 -0.72 -2.25
C ILE A 281 9.29 0.76 -1.99
N ASN A 282 8.74 1.31 -0.91
CA ASN A 282 9.15 2.58 -0.34
C ASN A 282 9.82 2.36 1.02
N LYS A 283 11.14 2.21 1.00
CA LYS A 283 11.97 1.97 2.21
C LYS A 283 11.77 3.02 3.29
N LYS A 284 11.69 4.30 2.90
CA LYS A 284 11.59 5.42 3.85
C LYS A 284 10.35 5.30 4.74
N TYR A 285 9.25 4.78 4.20
CA TYR A 285 7.98 4.65 4.92
C TYR A 285 7.61 3.21 5.28
N GLY A 286 8.46 2.23 4.93
CA GLY A 286 8.22 0.83 5.20
C GLY A 286 7.00 0.29 4.47
N GLU A 287 6.84 0.65 3.21
CA GLU A 287 5.65 0.29 2.42
C GLU A 287 6.06 -0.59 1.24
N ILE A 288 5.29 -1.64 0.97
CA ILE A 288 5.32 -2.33 -0.31
C ILE A 288 4.16 -1.83 -1.17
N ILE A 289 4.41 -1.76 -2.47
CA ILE A 289 3.51 -1.21 -3.48
C ILE A 289 3.33 -2.28 -4.54
N PHE A 290 2.16 -2.90 -4.60
CA PHE A 290 1.88 -3.83 -5.68
C PHE A 290 1.74 -3.05 -7.00
N PRO A 291 2.38 -3.51 -8.09
CA PRO A 291 2.40 -2.83 -9.39
C PRO A 291 1.06 -2.90 -10.15
N THR A 292 0.03 -3.50 -9.54
CA THR A 292 -1.34 -3.55 -10.05
C THR A 292 -2.28 -3.01 -8.97
N LEU A 293 -3.38 -2.37 -9.37
CA LEU A 293 -4.38 -1.81 -8.45
C LEU A 293 -5.18 -2.88 -7.70
N ARG A 294 -5.37 -4.06 -8.31
CA ARG A 294 -6.11 -5.19 -7.74
C ARG A 294 -5.31 -6.50 -7.86
N PRO A 295 -4.15 -6.64 -7.19
CA PRO A 295 -3.25 -7.78 -7.33
C PRO A 295 -3.94 -9.13 -7.05
N PHE A 296 -4.82 -9.20 -6.06
CA PHE A 296 -5.50 -10.44 -5.65
C PHE A 296 -6.84 -10.69 -6.36
N ASP A 297 -7.12 -9.97 -7.45
CA ASP A 297 -8.32 -10.14 -8.28
C ASP A 297 -7.97 -10.01 -9.78
N THR A 298 -7.93 -8.79 -10.32
CA THR A 298 -7.62 -8.60 -11.75
C THR A 298 -6.18 -8.94 -12.08
N GLY A 299 -5.23 -8.79 -11.14
CA GLY A 299 -3.85 -9.26 -11.30
C GLY A 299 -3.79 -10.77 -11.58
N ILE A 300 -4.47 -11.57 -10.74
CA ILE A 300 -4.61 -13.02 -10.95
C ILE A 300 -5.28 -13.32 -12.29
N LYS A 301 -6.37 -12.63 -12.64
CA LYS A 301 -7.05 -12.81 -13.94
C LYS A 301 -6.10 -12.56 -15.11
N ASN A 302 -5.35 -11.45 -15.08
CA ASN A 302 -4.43 -11.07 -16.12
C ASN A 302 -3.31 -12.10 -16.28
N TYR A 303 -2.74 -12.58 -15.18
CA TYR A 303 -1.73 -13.64 -15.20
C TYR A 303 -2.26 -14.91 -15.89
N PHE A 304 -3.47 -15.36 -15.56
CA PHE A 304 -4.07 -16.55 -16.18
C PHE A 304 -4.32 -16.34 -17.68
N VAL A 305 -4.88 -15.20 -18.08
CA VAL A 305 -5.16 -14.89 -19.49
C VAL A 305 -3.87 -14.83 -20.31
N GLN A 306 -2.79 -14.26 -19.77
CA GLN A 306 -1.50 -14.17 -20.45
C GLN A 306 -0.84 -15.54 -20.66
N ASN A 307 -0.95 -16.45 -19.69
CA ASN A 307 -0.30 -17.76 -19.74
C ASN A 307 -1.16 -18.85 -20.39
N ASN A 308 -2.49 -18.74 -20.31
CA ASN A 308 -3.43 -19.65 -20.95
C ASN A 308 -4.80 -18.96 -21.19
N PRO A 309 -4.98 -18.28 -22.34
CA PRO A 309 -6.19 -17.50 -22.64
C PRO A 309 -7.51 -18.28 -22.58
N SER A 310 -7.46 -19.60 -22.72
CA SER A 310 -8.63 -20.47 -22.75
C SER A 310 -9.10 -20.94 -21.36
N VAL A 311 -8.36 -20.62 -20.29
CA VAL A 311 -8.67 -21.09 -18.93
C VAL A 311 -9.49 -20.07 -18.17
N SER A 312 -10.63 -20.51 -17.63
CA SER A 312 -11.40 -19.73 -16.64
C SER A 312 -10.69 -19.75 -15.29
N VAL A 313 -10.50 -18.58 -14.69
CA VAL A 313 -9.96 -18.48 -13.32
C VAL A 313 -11.03 -18.90 -12.30
N PRO A 314 -10.75 -19.85 -11.39
CA PRO A 314 -11.69 -20.22 -10.35
C PRO A 314 -12.02 -19.04 -9.43
N ASP A 315 -13.31 -18.79 -9.19
CA ASP A 315 -13.79 -17.69 -8.33
C ASP A 315 -13.23 -17.75 -6.89
N SER A 316 -12.88 -18.95 -6.42
CA SER A 316 -12.24 -19.17 -5.11
C SER A 316 -10.84 -18.57 -4.98
N LEU A 317 -10.19 -18.24 -6.10
CA LEU A 317 -8.88 -17.58 -6.13
C LEU A 317 -8.99 -16.05 -6.24
N LEU A 318 -10.19 -15.51 -6.46
CA LEU A 318 -10.41 -14.09 -6.71
C LEU A 318 -10.93 -13.39 -5.46
N PHE A 319 -10.10 -12.57 -4.82
CA PHE A 319 -10.47 -11.84 -3.61
C PHE A 319 -11.06 -10.45 -3.92
N ASN A 320 -12.11 -10.41 -4.74
CA ASN A 320 -12.76 -9.15 -5.15
C ASN A 320 -13.35 -8.34 -3.98
N ALA A 321 -13.81 -9.01 -2.91
CA ALA A 321 -14.32 -8.35 -1.71
C ALA A 321 -13.30 -7.38 -1.07
N LEU A 322 -11.99 -7.63 -1.22
CA LEU A 322 -10.93 -6.70 -0.81
C LEU A 322 -11.11 -5.30 -1.40
N TYR A 323 -11.56 -5.24 -2.65
CA TYR A 323 -11.64 -4.00 -3.42
C TYR A 323 -13.05 -3.42 -3.48
N ASP A 324 -14.07 -4.27 -3.39
CA ASP A 324 -15.47 -3.88 -3.65
C ASP A 324 -16.33 -3.78 -2.38
N SER A 325 -15.77 -4.07 -1.20
CA SER A 325 -16.48 -4.04 0.09
C SER A 325 -15.70 -3.28 1.17
N MET A 326 -16.33 -3.01 2.32
CA MET A 326 -15.63 -2.42 3.46
C MET A 326 -14.54 -3.38 3.97
N ARG A 327 -13.43 -2.84 4.49
CA ARG A 327 -12.35 -3.64 5.07
C ARG A 327 -12.84 -4.69 6.09
N THR A 328 -13.82 -4.31 6.91
CA THR A 328 -14.43 -5.20 7.90
C THR A 328 -15.10 -6.42 7.27
N ASP A 329 -15.73 -6.25 6.11
CA ASP A 329 -16.41 -7.32 5.37
C ASP A 329 -15.37 -8.16 4.62
N ALA A 330 -14.38 -7.52 3.99
CA ALA A 330 -13.26 -8.20 3.36
C ALA A 330 -12.51 -9.12 4.35
N ARG A 331 -12.23 -8.65 5.57
CA ARG A 331 -11.58 -9.46 6.63
C ARG A 331 -12.37 -10.72 6.99
N ARG A 332 -13.70 -10.62 7.00
CA ARG A 332 -14.62 -11.72 7.34
C ARG A 332 -14.97 -12.60 6.15
N SER A 333 -14.56 -12.21 4.94
CA SER A 333 -14.85 -12.95 3.72
C SER A 333 -14.16 -14.31 3.75
N PRO A 334 -14.84 -15.40 3.34
CA PRO A 334 -14.19 -16.70 3.16
C PRO A 334 -13.12 -16.69 2.06
N LYS A 335 -13.06 -15.64 1.24
CA LYS A 335 -12.03 -15.42 0.22
C LYS A 335 -10.78 -14.72 0.75
N ASN A 336 -10.78 -14.24 2.00
CA ASN A 336 -9.60 -13.67 2.63
C ASN A 336 -8.58 -14.76 2.97
N ARG A 337 -7.81 -15.13 1.97
CA ARG A 337 -6.93 -16.31 2.00
C ARG A 337 -5.51 -16.00 1.57
N PHE A 338 -5.24 -14.76 1.19
CA PHE A 338 -3.91 -14.28 0.82
C PHE A 338 -3.24 -13.59 2.00
N PHE A 339 -1.96 -13.91 2.21
CA PHE A 339 -1.13 -13.32 3.25
C PHE A 339 0.21 -12.91 2.66
N ILE A 340 0.67 -11.74 3.06
CA ILE A 340 1.98 -11.20 2.74
C ILE A 340 2.85 -11.48 3.96
N LYS A 341 3.95 -12.18 3.74
CA LYS A 341 4.92 -12.55 4.76
C LYS A 341 6.25 -11.91 4.44
N TRP A 342 6.98 -11.48 5.46
CA TRP A 342 8.33 -10.98 5.26
C TRP A 342 9.24 -11.30 6.43
N ARG A 343 10.54 -11.27 6.15
CA ARG A 343 11.60 -11.35 7.15
C ARG A 343 12.70 -10.36 6.80
N ILE A 344 13.43 -9.98 7.84
CA ILE A 344 14.64 -9.17 7.73
C ILE A 344 15.76 -10.02 8.33
N GLN A 345 16.76 -10.34 7.53
CA GLN A 345 17.95 -11.02 8.03
C GLN A 345 18.85 -9.98 8.68
N ASN A 346 19.13 -10.14 9.98
CA ASN A 346 20.15 -9.34 10.65
C ASN A 346 21.48 -10.08 10.50
N HIS A 347 22.44 -9.48 9.80
CA HIS A 347 23.82 -9.97 9.73
C HIS A 347 24.62 -9.70 11.01
#